data_AF-A0A7S7QB77-F1
#
_entry.id   AF-A0A7S7QB77-F1
#
_cell.length_a   1.000
_cell.length_b   1.000
_cell.length_c   1.000
_cell.angle_alpha   90.00
_cell.angle_beta   90.00
_cell.angle_gamma   90.00
#
_symmetry.space_group_name_H-M   'P 1'
#
loop_
_entity.id
_entity.type
_entity.pdbx_description
1 polymer ?
#
loop_
_entity_poly.entity_id
_entity_poly.type
_entity_poly.pdbx_seq_one_letter_code
_entity_poly.pdbx_strand_id
1 'polypeptide(L)'
;MKLHHPHGPVPEGVDVLWRCEAKSYSYVIDADREEYGVTAPRLEMRWYHVDRRTPKGAYCCGEFVRLTAHKKRFAETEADALRDFKARKNKQIQILSRQLVRAERELALTKPNHDLLVA
;
A
#
# COMPACT_ATOMS: atom_id res chain seq x y z
N MET A 1 7.32 -11.71 10.95
CA MET A 1 7.17 -10.79 9.79
C MET A 1 8.45 -9.98 9.68
N LYS A 2 9.17 -10.00 8.55
CA LYS A 2 10.42 -9.25 8.40
C LYS A 2 10.12 -7.91 7.73
N LEU A 3 10.25 -6.81 8.47
CA LEU A 3 10.13 -5.45 7.94
C LEU A 3 11.46 -5.02 7.32
N HIS A 4 11.43 -4.48 6.11
CA HIS A 4 12.60 -3.91 5.45
C HIS A 4 12.62 -2.40 5.63
N HIS A 5 13.76 -1.84 6.05
CA HIS A 5 13.94 -0.40 6.26
C HIS A 5 14.87 0.15 5.19
N PRO A 6 14.36 0.56 4.02
CA PRO A 6 15.20 0.94 2.89
C PRO A 6 16.03 2.21 3.15
N HIS A 7 15.60 3.09 4.06
CA HIS A 7 16.34 4.28 4.46
C HIS A 7 17.32 4.02 5.62
N GLY A 8 17.41 2.79 6.11
CA GLY A 8 18.14 2.48 7.34
C GLY A 8 17.43 3.00 8.60
N PRO A 9 18.11 3.02 9.75
CA PRO A 9 17.58 3.54 11.00
C PRO A 9 17.36 5.06 10.92
N VAL A 10 16.43 5.56 11.73
CA VAL A 10 16.21 7.00 11.87
C VAL A 10 17.42 7.62 12.60
N PRO A 11 18.00 8.73 12.11
CA PRO A 11 19.06 9.42 12.83
C PRO A 11 18.57 9.94 14.19
N GLU A 12 19.44 9.94 15.21
CA GLU A 12 19.06 10.39 16.55
C GLU A 12 18.59 11.85 16.56
N GLY A 13 17.52 12.11 17.32
CA GLY A 13 16.96 13.46 17.48
C GLY A 13 16.12 13.98 16.31
N VAL A 14 15.87 13.15 15.28
CA VAL A 14 15.09 13.57 14.10
C VAL A 14 13.61 13.24 14.27
N ASP A 15 12.76 14.25 14.06
CA ASP A 15 11.31 14.06 14.00
C ASP A 15 10.91 13.49 12.63
N VAL A 16 10.20 12.36 12.66
CA VAL A 16 9.84 11.63 11.45
C VAL A 16 8.38 11.16 11.47
N LEU A 17 7.84 10.99 10.27
CA LEU A 17 6.58 10.27 10.05
C LEU A 17 6.84 8.97 9.30
N TRP A 18 6.00 7.98 9.59
CA TRP A 18 6.14 6.61 9.12
C TRP A 18 5.13 6.28 8.03
N ARG A 19 5.56 5.47 7.05
CA ARG A 19 4.68 4.86 6.06
C ARG A 19 5.14 3.46 5.73
N CYS A 20 4.24 2.51 5.90
CA CYS A 20 4.43 1.15 5.47
C CYS A 20 3.85 0.95 4.06
N GLU A 21 4.65 0.37 3.16
CA GLU A 21 4.26 0.00 1.81
C GLU A 21 4.68 -1.43 1.47
N ALA A 22 3.96 -2.06 0.53
CA ALA A 22 4.45 -3.25 -0.14
C ALA A 22 5.11 -2.83 -1.45
N LYS A 23 6.37 -3.19 -1.65
CA LYS A 23 7.12 -2.92 -2.87
C LYS A 23 7.61 -4.21 -3.49
N SER A 24 7.50 -4.25 -4.80
CA SER A 24 8.20 -5.21 -5.65
C SER A 24 9.20 -4.44 -6.49
N TYR A 25 10.37 -5.02 -6.72
CA TYR A 25 11.43 -4.41 -7.50
C TYR A 25 11.53 -5.15 -8.83
N SER A 26 11.69 -4.39 -9.92
CA SER A 26 12.08 -4.99 -11.19
C SER A 26 13.53 -5.44 -11.11
N TYR A 27 13.83 -6.56 -11.74
CA TYR A 27 15.21 -6.97 -11.98
C TYR A 27 15.40 -7.27 -13.47
N VAL A 28 16.64 -7.05 -13.91
CA VAL A 28 17.12 -7.40 -15.25
C VAL A 28 18.39 -8.21 -15.02
N ILE A 29 18.43 -9.44 -15.52
CA ILE A 29 19.63 -10.29 -15.46
C ILE A 29 20.30 -10.21 -16.83
N ASP A 30 21.54 -9.70 -16.92
CA ASP A 30 22.25 -9.81 -18.20
C ASP A 30 23.79 -9.59 -18.42
N ALA A 31 24.38 -10.38 -19.38
CA ALA A 31 25.30 -9.94 -20.47
C ALA A 31 24.90 -10.07 -22.02
N ASP A 32 23.84 -10.81 -22.47
CA ASP A 32 23.18 -10.82 -23.83
C ASP A 32 21.63 -10.50 -23.95
N ARG A 33 20.85 -10.35 -22.86
CA ARG A 33 20.00 -9.19 -22.43
C ARG A 33 18.51 -9.25 -22.24
N GLU A 34 17.88 -10.40 -22.06
CA GLU A 34 16.45 -10.39 -21.69
C GLU A 34 16.03 -11.46 -20.68
N GLU A 35 16.02 -11.09 -19.41
CA GLU A 35 15.04 -11.58 -18.44
C GLU A 35 14.44 -10.40 -17.67
N TYR A 36 13.17 -10.09 -17.96
CA TYR A 36 12.37 -9.08 -17.27
C TYR A 36 11.50 -9.74 -16.21
N GLY A 37 11.81 -9.48 -14.94
CA GLY A 37 11.07 -10.04 -13.83
C GLY A 37 10.78 -9.02 -12.75
N VAL A 38 9.83 -9.37 -11.88
CA VAL A 38 9.46 -8.57 -10.71
C VAL A 38 9.61 -9.45 -9.47
N THR A 39 10.27 -8.93 -8.44
CA THR A 39 10.43 -9.69 -7.19
C THR A 39 9.09 -9.87 -6.49
N ALA A 40 8.99 -10.92 -5.66
CA ALA A 40 7.90 -11.03 -4.71
C ALA A 40 7.78 -9.75 -3.86
N PRO A 41 6.55 -9.30 -3.54
CA PRO A 41 6.36 -8.08 -2.77
C PRO A 41 6.90 -8.24 -1.34
N ARG A 42 7.66 -7.25 -0.88
CA ARG A 42 8.14 -7.15 0.50
C ARG A 42 7.52 -5.95 1.22
N LEU A 43 7.35 -6.07 2.53
CA LEU A 43 6.91 -4.96 3.37
C LEU A 43 8.09 -4.05 3.69
N GLU A 44 7.95 -2.79 3.32
CA GLU A 44 8.91 -1.73 3.59
C GLU A 44 8.34 -0.74 4.57
N MET A 45 9.09 -0.46 5.62
CA MET A 45 8.81 0.60 6.57
C MET A 45 9.72 1.79 6.24
N ARG A 46 9.12 2.90 5.83
CA ARG A 46 9.84 4.12 5.44
C ARG A 46 9.54 5.22 6.45
N TRP A 47 10.55 5.98 6.82
CA TRP A 47 10.42 7.20 7.59
C TRP A 47 10.68 8.41 6.68
N TYR A 48 10.06 9.54 7.04
CA TYR A 48 10.17 10.80 6.30
C TYR A 48 10.35 11.94 7.29
N HIS A 49 11.33 12.79 7.02
CA HIS A 49 11.66 13.95 7.86
C HIS A 49 10.47 14.92 7.97
N VAL A 50 10.21 15.40 9.18
CA VAL A 50 9.23 16.46 9.45
C VAL A 50 9.93 17.81 9.47
N ASP A 51 9.57 18.68 8.53
CA ASP A 51 10.16 20.01 8.42
C ASP A 51 9.56 20.96 9.47
N ARG A 52 8.26 20.82 9.75
CA ARG A 52 7.54 21.67 10.70
C ARG A 52 6.28 20.99 11.25
N ARG A 53 6.12 20.97 12.57
CA ARG A 53 4.91 20.50 13.26
C ARG A 53 3.86 21.61 13.40
N THR A 54 2.59 21.20 13.42
CA THR A 54 1.42 22.04 13.74
C THR A 54 0.47 21.23 14.62
N PRO A 55 -0.47 21.86 15.34
CA PRO A 55 -1.42 21.12 16.19
C PRO A 55 -2.30 20.11 15.45
N LYS A 56 -2.50 20.28 14.13
CA LYS A 56 -3.39 19.43 13.31
C LYS A 56 -2.64 18.51 12.34
N GLY A 57 -1.32 18.62 12.25
CA GLY A 57 -0.53 17.95 11.21
C GLY A 57 0.92 18.37 11.15
N ALA A 58 1.60 18.01 10.08
CA ALA A 58 3.02 18.29 9.88
C ALA A 58 3.32 18.61 8.41
N TYR A 59 4.34 19.42 8.16
CA TYR A 59 4.96 19.56 6.84
C TYR A 59 6.01 18.46 6.67
N CYS A 60 5.88 17.68 5.61
CA CYS A 60 6.73 16.53 5.32
C CYS A 60 6.81 16.37 3.80
N CYS A 61 8.02 16.18 3.27
CA CYS A 61 8.26 16.04 1.82
C CYS A 61 7.73 17.22 0.99
N GLY A 62 7.82 18.45 1.50
CA GLY A 62 7.35 19.65 0.79
C GLY A 62 5.83 19.86 0.79
N GLU A 63 5.06 19.04 1.49
CA GLU A 63 3.58 19.14 1.55
C GLU A 63 3.06 19.11 2.99
N PHE A 64 1.89 19.71 3.22
CA PHE A 64 1.20 19.62 4.52
C PHE A 64 0.40 18.31 4.63
N VAL A 65 0.70 17.54 5.66
CA VAL A 65 0.05 16.28 6.00
C VAL A 65 -0.86 16.49 7.20
N ARG A 66 -2.17 16.33 7.00
CA ARG A 66 -3.16 16.38 8.10
C ARG A 66 -3.14 15.06 8.89
N LEU A 67 -2.63 15.10 10.11
CA LEU A 67 -2.47 13.92 10.97
C LEU A 67 -3.74 13.60 11.78
N THR A 68 -4.73 14.48 11.74
CA THR A 68 -6.08 14.26 12.32
C THR A 68 -7.06 13.63 11.33
N ALA A 69 -6.68 13.45 10.07
CA ALA A 69 -7.56 12.86 9.07
C ALA A 69 -7.84 11.37 9.37
N HIS A 70 -9.03 10.88 9.01
CA HIS A 70 -9.33 9.44 9.08
C HIS A 70 -8.45 8.64 8.13
N LYS A 71 -8.12 9.18 6.95
CA LYS A 71 -7.22 8.55 5.97
C LYS A 71 -5.92 9.34 5.93
N LYS A 72 -4.96 8.93 6.74
CA LYS A 72 -3.66 9.59 6.84
C LYS A 72 -2.71 9.05 5.77
N ARG A 73 -1.89 9.94 5.22
CA ARG A 73 -0.82 9.56 4.27
C ARG A 73 0.38 8.96 5.01
N PHE A 74 0.67 9.48 6.19
CA PHE A 74 1.75 9.04 7.07
C PHE A 74 1.23 8.92 8.51
N ALA A 75 1.92 8.14 9.33
CA ALA A 75 1.57 7.89 10.71
C ALA A 75 2.68 8.35 11.67
N GLU A 76 2.32 8.61 12.92
CA GLU A 76 3.25 9.03 13.97
C GLU A 76 4.18 7.89 14.42
N THR A 77 3.71 6.65 14.30
CA THR A 77 4.44 5.46 14.77
C THR A 77 4.49 4.39 13.69
N GLU A 78 5.51 3.52 13.76
CA GLU A 78 5.62 2.34 12.90
C GLU A 78 4.39 1.41 13.04
N ALA A 79 3.92 1.22 14.27
CA ALA A 79 2.77 0.37 14.56
C ALA A 79 1.50 0.90 13.89
N ASP A 80 1.27 2.22 13.96
CA ASP A 80 0.16 2.88 13.28
C ASP A 80 0.30 2.77 11.76
N ALA A 81 1.50 2.98 11.22
CA ALA A 81 1.76 2.87 9.78
C ALA A 81 1.46 1.45 9.26
N LEU A 82 1.81 0.42 10.03
CA LEU A 82 1.51 -0.97 9.71
C LEU A 82 0.01 -1.27 9.81
N ARG A 83 -0.68 -0.76 10.84
CA ARG A 83 -2.14 -0.89 10.98
C ARG A 83 -2.85 -0.25 9.79
N ASP A 84 -2.44 0.96 9.41
CA ASP A 84 -3.02 1.69 8.29
C ASP A 84 -2.78 0.95 6.97
N PHE A 85 -1.59 0.35 6.78
CA PHE A 85 -1.31 -0.49 5.62
C PHE A 85 -2.24 -1.71 5.54
N LYS A 86 -2.41 -2.45 6.65
CA LYS A 86 -3.34 -3.58 6.72
C LYS A 86 -4.76 -3.16 6.37
N ALA A 87 -5.23 -2.05 6.94
CA ALA A 87 -6.56 -1.52 6.65
C ALA A 87 -6.75 -1.18 5.16
N ARG A 88 -5.76 -0.52 4.54
CA ARG A 88 -5.79 -0.22 3.10
C ARG A 88 -5.85 -1.48 2.25
N LYS A 89 -5.03 -2.49 2.55
CA LYS A 89 -5.00 -3.74 1.77
C LYS A 89 -6.25 -4.59 1.95
N ASN A 90 -6.78 -4.70 3.17
CA ASN A 90 -8.07 -5.36 3.40
C ASN A 90 -9.20 -4.67 2.62
N LYS A 91 -9.21 -3.33 2.59
CA LYS A 91 -10.19 -2.59 1.80
C LYS A 91 -10.03 -2.82 0.30
N GLN A 92 -8.79 -2.86 -0.19
CA GLN A 92 -8.50 -3.16 -1.58
C GLN A 92 -8.96 -4.57 -1.97
N ILE A 93 -8.67 -5.58 -1.14
CA ILE A 93 -9.15 -6.96 -1.33
C ILE A 93 -10.67 -6.98 -1.42
N GLN A 94 -11.37 -6.34 -0.48
CA GLN A 94 -12.83 -6.28 -0.49
C GLN A 94 -13.39 -5.69 -1.79
N ILE A 95 -12.77 -4.62 -2.32
CA ILE A 95 -13.19 -4.00 -3.57
C ILE A 95 -12.98 -4.96 -4.74
N LEU A 96 -11.80 -5.55 -4.84
CA LEU A 96 -11.44 -6.47 -5.92
C LEU A 96 -12.32 -7.74 -5.91
N SER A 97 -12.59 -8.31 -4.73
CA SER A 97 -13.49 -9.47 -4.61
C SER A 97 -14.90 -9.14 -5.09
N ARG A 98 -15.42 -7.94 -4.81
CA ARG A 98 -16.73 -7.51 -5.32
C ARG A 98 -16.74 -7.33 -6.84
N GLN A 99 -15.64 -6.81 -7.40
CA GLN A 99 -15.47 -6.69 -8.84
C GLN A 99 -15.41 -8.06 -9.52
N LEU A 100 -14.68 -9.01 -8.92
CA LEU A 100 -14.63 -10.39 -9.41
C LEU A 100 -16.03 -11.03 -9.45
N VAL A 101 -16.78 -10.97 -8.34
CA VAL A 101 -18.15 -11.51 -8.27
C VAL A 101 -19.06 -10.87 -9.33
N ARG A 102 -18.90 -9.57 -9.58
CA ARG A 102 -19.66 -8.90 -10.63
C ARG A 102 -19.30 -9.44 -12.02
N ALA A 103 -18.01 -9.55 -12.33
CA ALA A 103 -17.54 -10.07 -13.61
C ALA A 103 -17.98 -11.53 -13.83
N GLU A 104 -17.96 -12.36 -12.78
CA GLU A 104 -18.47 -13.73 -12.82
C GLU A 104 -19.96 -13.80 -13.16
N ARG A 105 -20.78 -12.89 -12.61
CA ARG A 105 -22.21 -12.79 -12.93
C ARG A 105 -22.44 -12.32 -14.37
N GLU A 106 -21.68 -11.34 -14.83
CA GLU A 106 -21.75 -10.86 -16.22
C GLU A 106 -21.34 -11.97 -17.20
N LEU A 107 -20.32 -12.76 -16.88
CA LEU A 107 -19.93 -13.94 -17.67
C LEU A 107 -21.00 -15.04 -17.64
N ALA A 108 -21.73 -15.20 -16.55
CA ALA A 108 -22.81 -16.19 -16.47
C ALA A 108 -23.95 -15.90 -17.47
N LEU A 109 -24.16 -14.63 -17.86
CA LEU A 109 -25.16 -14.24 -18.87
C LEU A 109 -24.87 -14.84 -20.26
N THR A 110 -23.61 -15.19 -20.55
CA THR A 110 -23.25 -15.79 -21.83
C THR A 110 -23.48 -17.31 -21.85
N LYS A 111 -23.97 -17.90 -20.75
CA LYS A 111 -24.27 -19.33 -20.69
C LYS A 111 -25.74 -19.57 -21.09
N PRO A 112 -26.01 -20.56 -21.94
CA PRO A 112 -27.32 -20.73 -22.60
C PRO A 112 -28.52 -21.02 -21.67
N ASN A 113 -28.31 -21.21 -20.36
CA ASN A 113 -29.36 -21.53 -19.38
C ASN A 113 -29.52 -20.44 -18.28
N HIS A 114 -29.24 -19.16 -18.57
CA HIS A 114 -29.42 -18.10 -17.56
C HIS A 114 -30.90 -17.95 -17.10
N ASP A 115 -31.86 -18.31 -17.95
CA ASP A 115 -33.29 -18.14 -17.66
C ASP A 115 -33.88 -19.17 -16.69
N LEU A 116 -33.16 -20.26 -16.37
CA LEU A 116 -33.63 -21.33 -15.47
C LEU A 116 -33.19 -21.15 -14.00
N LEU A 117 -32.39 -20.12 -13.69
CA LEU A 117 -31.84 -19.89 -12.34
C LEU A 117 -32.48 -18.70 -11.59
N VAL A 118 -33.52 -18.10 -12.17
CA VAL A 118 -34.26 -16.96 -11.57
C VAL A 118 -35.73 -17.33 -11.23
N ALA A 119 -36.12 -18.60 -11.39
CA ALA A 119 -37.44 -19.12 -10.97
C ALA A 119 -37.42 -19.64 -9.52
#